data_AF-A0A438E245-F1
#
_entry.id   AF-A0A438E245-F1
#
_cell.length_a   1.000
_cell.length_b   1.000
_cell.length_c   1.000
_cell.angle_alpha   90.00
_cell.angle_beta   90.00
_cell.angle_gamma   90.00
#
_symmetry.space_group_name_H-M   'P 1'
#
loop_
_entity.id
_entity.type
_entity.pdbx_description
1 polymer ?
#
loop_
_entity_poly.entity_id
_entity_poly.type
_entity_poly.pdbx_seq_one_letter_code
_entity_poly.pdbx_strand_id
1 'polypeptide(L)'
;MFAIEPCKIHKDALSVQLALIENDKKLSEKINILCLMELIFSHPLKIALHIIAESMKLSIANVEYFLMKSLLVHLIEGIVDQTDGLDNDVKFAKLPVSDCG
;
A
#
# COMPACT_ATOMS: atom_id res chain seq x y z
N MET A 1 7.06 -12.10 -5.35
CA MET A 1 6.57 -10.91 -6.08
C MET A 1 5.58 -10.29 -5.12
N PHE A 2 5.98 -9.36 -4.26
CA PHE A 2 6.07 -7.94 -4.55
C PHE A 2 7.22 -7.25 -3.79
N ALA A 3 7.86 -6.32 -4.48
CA ALA A 3 8.69 -5.24 -3.97
C ALA A 3 8.89 -4.37 -5.18
N ILE A 4 8.14 -3.26 -5.25
CA ILE A 4 8.26 -2.37 -6.38
C ILE A 4 9.45 -1.47 -6.12
N GLU A 5 10.63 -2.01 -6.36
CA GLU A 5 11.78 -1.16 -6.65
C GLU A 5 11.55 -0.58 -8.05
N PRO A 6 11.51 0.75 -8.23
CA PRO A 6 11.48 1.33 -9.57
C PRO A 6 12.65 0.75 -10.34
N CYS A 7 12.32 0.15 -11.48
CA CYS A 7 13.12 -0.77 -12.29
C CYS A 7 14.64 -0.56 -12.14
N LYS A 8 15.32 -1.33 -11.26
CA LYS A 8 16.78 -1.27 -11.06
C LYS A 8 17.56 -1.38 -12.38
N ILE A 9 16.98 -2.12 -13.33
CA ILE A 9 17.56 -2.43 -14.64
C ILE A 9 17.68 -1.18 -15.53
N HIS A 10 16.76 -0.22 -15.40
CA HIS A 10 16.73 1.00 -16.23
C HIS A 10 16.98 2.27 -15.42
N LYS A 11 17.54 2.15 -14.22
CA LYS A 11 17.73 3.25 -13.27
C LYS A 11 18.46 4.44 -13.91
N ASP A 12 19.46 4.17 -14.75
CA ASP A 12 20.26 5.21 -15.43
C ASP A 12 19.51 5.92 -16.55
N ALA A 13 18.59 5.23 -17.25
CA ALA A 13 17.75 5.85 -18.27
C ALA A 13 16.59 6.64 -17.63
N LEU A 14 16.08 6.16 -16.49
CA LEU A 14 15.02 6.79 -15.71
C LEU A 14 15.53 8.04 -14.97
N SER A 15 16.76 8.01 -14.45
CA SER A 15 17.38 9.15 -13.75
C SER A 15 17.82 10.29 -14.68
N VAL A 16 17.74 10.11 -16.00
CA VAL A 16 17.98 11.20 -16.96
C VAL A 16 16.72 12.05 -17.17
N GLN A 17 15.54 11.51 -16.83
CA GLN A 17 14.28 12.24 -16.95
C GLN A 17 14.09 13.15 -15.73
N LEU A 18 14.38 14.44 -15.87
CA LEU A 18 14.20 15.45 -14.81
C LEU A 18 12.81 15.40 -14.17
N ALA A 19 11.76 15.30 -14.99
CA ALA A 19 10.39 15.18 -14.51
C ALA A 19 10.16 13.95 -13.62
N LEU A 20 10.87 12.85 -13.88
CA LEU A 20 10.77 11.64 -13.07
C LEU A 20 11.54 11.78 -11.76
N ILE A 21 12.75 12.36 -11.79
CA ILE A 21 13.54 12.63 -10.57
C ILE A 21 12.78 13.56 -9.63
N GLU A 22 12.20 14.64 -10.17
CA GLU A 22 11.43 15.62 -9.40
C GLU A 22 10.17 15.01 -8.76
N ASN A 23 9.60 13.98 -9.40
CA ASN A 23 8.38 13.31 -8.94
C ASN A 23 8.62 11.91 -8.38
N ASP A 24 9.87 11.47 -8.20
CA ASP A 24 10.22 10.10 -7.82
C ASP A 24 9.54 9.68 -6.51
N LYS A 25 9.56 10.57 -5.51
CA LYS A 25 8.85 10.37 -4.24
C LYS A 25 7.34 10.20 -4.43
N LYS A 26 6.71 11.09 -5.20
CA LYS A 26 5.25 11.05 -5.47
C LYS A 26 4.87 9.80 -6.24
N LEU A 27 5.72 9.36 -7.16
CA LEU A 27 5.52 8.15 -7.94
C LEU A 27 5.64 6.91 -7.04
N SER A 28 6.68 6.82 -6.23
CA SER A 28 6.87 5.74 -5.26
C SER A 28 5.68 5.64 -4.30
N GLU A 29 5.19 6.77 -3.78
CA GLU A 29 3.99 6.77 -2.94
C GLU A 29 2.76 6.19 -3.66
N LYS A 30 2.49 6.62 -4.90
CA LYS A 30 1.34 6.12 -5.68
C LYS A 30 1.46 4.63 -5.97
N ILE A 31 2.65 4.17 -6.31
CA ILE A 31 2.95 2.75 -6.57
C ILE A 31 2.70 1.92 -5.31
N ASN A 32 3.19 2.37 -4.15
CA ASN A 32 2.99 1.67 -2.88
C ASN A 32 1.50 1.59 -2.51
N ILE A 33 0.74 2.68 -2.73
CA ILE A 33 -0.71 2.69 -2.52
C ILE A 33 -1.41 1.69 -3.45
N LEU A 34 -1.03 1.62 -4.74
CA LEU A 34 -1.62 0.65 -5.67
C LEU A 34 -1.32 -0.80 -5.26
N CYS A 35 -0.10 -1.10 -4.82
CA CYS A 35 0.24 -2.42 -4.27
C CYS A 35 -0.57 -2.77 -3.02
N LEU A 36 -0.73 -1.80 -2.12
CA LEU A 36 -1.53 -1.96 -0.92
C LEU A 36 -2.99 -2.29 -1.28
N MET A 37 -3.58 -1.58 -2.25
CA MET A 37 -4.92 -1.88 -2.77
C MET A 37 -5.00 -3.29 -3.35
N GLU A 38 -4.06 -3.70 -4.20
CA GLU A 38 -4.04 -5.06 -4.77
C GLU A 38 -3.99 -6.14 -3.69
N LEU A 39 -3.12 -5.97 -2.68
CA LEU A 39 -3.03 -6.89 -1.55
C LEU A 39 -4.35 -6.98 -0.79
N ILE A 40 -4.99 -5.85 -0.52
CA ILE A 40 -6.25 -5.78 0.22
C ILE A 40 -7.39 -6.44 -0.58
N PHE A 41 -7.50 -6.16 -1.88
CA PHE A 41 -8.53 -6.78 -2.72
C PHE A 41 -8.31 -8.29 -2.93
N SER A 42 -7.08 -8.76 -2.79
CA SER A 42 -6.73 -10.18 -2.93
C SER A 42 -6.99 -11.00 -1.65
N HIS A 43 -7.19 -10.36 -0.49
CA HIS A 43 -7.40 -11.07 0.78
C HIS A 43 -8.83 -10.88 1.31
N PRO A 44 -9.51 -11.95 1.73
CA PRO A 44 -10.96 -11.91 1.88
C PRO A 44 -11.48 -10.99 3.00
N LEU A 45 -10.82 -10.85 4.16
CA LEU A 45 -11.42 -10.13 5.31
C LEU A 45 -10.44 -9.54 6.35
N LYS A 46 -9.28 -10.17 6.56
CA LYS A 46 -8.34 -9.78 7.63
C LYS A 46 -6.91 -10.17 7.23
N ILE A 47 -5.97 -9.24 7.36
CA ILE A 47 -4.56 -9.49 7.09
C ILE A 47 -3.71 -8.89 8.21
N ALA A 48 -2.67 -9.60 8.63
CA ALA A 48 -1.75 -9.08 9.65
C ALA A 48 -0.82 -8.02 9.03
N LEU A 49 -0.54 -6.96 9.79
CA LEU A 49 0.26 -5.84 9.33
C LEU A 49 1.69 -6.24 8.95
N HIS A 50 2.27 -7.22 9.65
CA HIS A 50 3.59 -7.76 9.32
C HIS A 50 3.61 -8.47 7.96
N ILE A 51 2.51 -9.16 7.58
CA ILE A 51 2.38 -9.81 6.27
C ILE A 51 2.34 -8.76 5.15
N ILE A 52 1.68 -7.62 5.38
CA ILE A 52 1.68 -6.49 4.43
C ILE A 52 3.10 -5.91 4.31
N ALA A 53 3.77 -5.69 5.45
CA ALA A 53 5.13 -5.16 5.48
C ALA A 53 6.13 -6.07 4.73
N GLU A 54 6.04 -7.39 4.94
CA GLU A 54 6.85 -8.37 4.22
C GLU A 54 6.52 -8.37 2.71
N SER A 55 5.23 -8.35 2.36
CA SER A 55 4.77 -8.35 0.96
C SER A 55 5.16 -7.08 0.21
N MET A 56 5.20 -5.92 0.88
CA MET A 56 5.61 -4.65 0.27
C MET A 56 7.12 -4.39 0.40
N LYS A 57 7.84 -5.19 1.19
CA LYS A 57 9.23 -4.94 1.63
C LYS A 57 9.42 -3.54 2.21
N LEU A 58 8.48 -3.12 3.04
CA LEU A 58 8.50 -1.84 3.75
C LEU A 58 8.58 -2.09 5.26
N SER A 59 8.98 -1.07 6.02
CA SER A 59 8.83 -1.11 7.48
C SER A 59 7.36 -1.04 7.86
N ILE A 60 7.01 -1.59 9.02
CA ILE A 60 5.66 -1.52 9.59
C ILE A 60 5.16 -0.06 9.66
N ALA A 61 6.02 0.86 10.12
CA ALA A 61 5.68 2.29 10.19
C ALA A 61 5.31 2.91 8.83
N ASN A 62 5.99 2.50 7.75
CA ASN A 62 5.66 2.98 6.41
C ASN A 62 4.33 2.39 5.93
N VAL A 63 4.04 1.13 6.25
CA VAL A 63 2.76 0.50 5.93
C VAL A 63 1.61 1.20 6.67
N GLU A 64 1.76 1.51 7.96
CA GLU A 64 0.77 2.26 8.74
C GLU A 64 0.51 3.64 8.12
N TYR A 65 1.56 4.35 7.73
CA TYR A 65 1.44 5.63 7.04
C TYR A 65 0.65 5.50 5.72
N PHE A 66 0.95 4.50 4.89
CA PHE A 66 0.20 4.29 3.64
C PHE A 66 -1.24 3.84 3.88
N LEU A 67 -1.50 3.06 4.92
CA LEU A 67 -2.86 2.68 5.34
C LEU A 67 -3.67 3.90 5.77
N MET A 68 -3.14 4.70 6.70
CA MET A 68 -3.78 5.93 7.17
C MET A 68 -4.04 6.90 6.01
N LYS A 69 -3.04 7.08 5.13
CA LYS A 69 -3.19 7.94 3.95
C LYS A 69 -4.28 7.45 3.02
N SER A 70 -4.36 6.14 2.78
CA SER A 70 -5.36 5.53 1.89
C SER A 70 -6.77 5.56 2.48
N LEU A 71 -6.91 5.38 3.79
CA LEU A 71 -8.17 5.55 4.52
C LEU A 71 -8.65 7.01 4.45
N LEU A 72 -7.75 7.98 4.62
CA LEU A 72 -8.07 9.41 4.59
C LEU A 72 -8.61 9.87 3.23
N VAL A 73 -8.08 9.33 2.13
CA VAL A 73 -8.55 9.67 0.77
C VAL A 73 -9.67 8.76 0.27
N HIS A 74 -10.25 7.93 1.16
CA HIS A 74 -11.30 6.96 0.85
C HIS A 74 -10.95 6.01 -0.31
N LEU A 75 -9.66 5.68 -0.49
CA LEU A 75 -9.25 4.66 -1.46
C LEU A 75 -9.59 3.25 -0.98
N ILE A 76 -9.59 3.06 0.34
CA ILE A 76 -9.87 1.80 1.04
C ILE A 76 -10.78 2.15 2.23
N GLU A 77 -11.71 1.27 2.57
CA GLU A 77 -12.46 1.31 3.83
C GLU A 77 -12.00 0.19 4.75
N GLY A 78 -11.94 0.46 6.04
CA GLY A 78 -11.46 -0.52 7.01
C GLY A 78 -11.16 0.10 8.36
N ILE A 79 -10.92 -0.78 9.33
CA ILE A 79 -10.50 -0.44 10.68
C ILE A 79 -9.17 -1.13 10.92
N VAL A 80 -8.17 -0.36 11.35
CA VAL A 80 -6.93 -0.92 11.89
C VAL A 80 -7.23 -1.35 13.32
N ASP A 81 -7.23 -2.65 13.57
CA ASP A 81 -7.60 -3.23 14.86
C ASP A 81 -6.32 -3.69 15.57
N GLN A 82 -5.94 -3.00 16.63
CA GLN A 82 -4.81 -3.40 17.46
C GLN A 82 -5.28 -4.52 18.38
N THR A 83 -5.00 -5.77 18.01
CA THR A 83 -5.23 -6.92 18.89
C THR A 83 -4.10 -7.03 19.92
N ASP A 84 -4.39 -7.61 21.09
CA ASP A 84 -3.57 -7.59 22.33
C ASP A 84 -2.19 -8.31 22.30
N GLY A 85 -1.53 -8.36 21.15
CA GLY A 85 -0.16 -8.84 20.96
C GLY A 85 0.56 -7.96 19.94
N LEU A 86 1.87 -8.11 19.79
CA LEU A 86 2.73 -7.31 18.91
C LEU A 86 2.30 -7.27 17.42
N ASP A 87 1.25 -8.01 17.04
CA ASP A 87 0.66 -8.06 15.71
C ASP A 87 -0.61 -7.21 15.64
N ASN A 88 -0.50 -6.08 14.93
CA ASN A 88 -1.64 -5.30 14.48
C ASN A 88 -2.32 -6.06 13.33
N ASP A 89 -3.62 -6.28 13.43
CA ASP A 89 -4.40 -6.86 12.35
C ASP A 89 -5.21 -5.77 11.65
N VAL A 90 -5.27 -5.80 10.32
CA VAL A 90 -6.09 -4.85 9.58
C VAL A 90 -7.31 -5.57 9.04
N LYS A 91 -8.49 -5.10 9.47
CA LYS A 91 -9.78 -5.53 8.93
C LYS A 91 -10.20 -4.53 7.87
N PHE A 92 -10.21 -4.97 6.63
CA PHE A 92 -10.69 -4.15 5.53
C PHE A 92 -12.16 -4.43 5.32
N ALA A 93 -12.97 -3.37 5.28
CA ALA A 93 -14.30 -3.46 4.73
C ALA A 93 -14.16 -3.22 3.24
N LYS A 94 -14.56 -4.19 2.41
CA LYS A 94 -14.73 -3.90 0.99
C LYS A 94 -15.75 -2.76 0.91
N LEU A 95 -15.37 -1.64 0.28
CA LEU A 95 -16.32 -0.56 0.00
C LEU A 95 -17.60 -1.23 -0.52
N PRO A 96 -18.79 -0.91 0.00
CA PRO A 96 -20.00 -1.33 -0.68
C PRO A 96 -19.85 -0.77 -2.09
N VAL A 97 -19.70 -1.66 -3.07
CA VAL A 97 -19.95 -1.28 -4.45
C VAL A 97 -21.38 -0.80 -4.38
N SER A 98 -21.59 0.51 -4.50
CA SER A 98 -22.93 1.06 -4.59
C SER A 98 -23.54 0.35 -5.78
N ASP A 99 -24.36 -0.66 -5.51
CA ASP A 99 -25.22 -1.29 -6.50
C ASP A 99 -26.17 -0.19 -6.97
N CYS A 100 -25.73 0.52 -8.01
CA CYS A 100 -26.64 1.25 -8.88
C CYS A 100 -27.28 0.20 -9.80
N GLY A 101 -28.28 -0.51 -9.25
CA GLY A 101 -29.12 -1.48 -9.95
C GLY A 101 -30.50 -1.55 -9.33
#